data_AF-A0A2W5YU98-F1
#
_entry.id   AF-A0A2W5YU98-F1
#
_cell.length_a   1.000
_cell.length_b   1.000
_cell.length_c   1.000
_cell.angle_alpha   90.00
_cell.angle_beta   90.00
_cell.angle_gamma   90.00
#
_symmetry.space_group_name_H-M   'P 1'
#
loop_
_entity.id
_entity.type
_entity.pdbx_description
1 polymer ?
#
loop_
_entity_poly.entity_id
_entity_poly.type
_entity_poly.pdbx_seq_one_letter_code
_entity_poly.pdbx_strand_id
1 'polypeptide(L)'
;MAKRPIDPHAIQIPKNSGLLPCLFIPIAARDTNAVETYVGNIVADLGGTTPNNALLVESHDPDEADVRLPIWGLPEAAILHYRRQVWVHVDYRSYRRAYARAFPEFNLAHLVLDHVMNRRVARLKAFGYLRIVPISRGANSSHGALSEDWGVKYHSTPRMMEINRTSQAAIQYADLSDIVKMLNMQGGGSLMDHVNEAQSLVDLPQDN
;
A
#
# COMPACT_ATOMS: atom_id res chain seq x y z
N MET A 1 1.19 -4.63 -24.63
CA MET A 1 1.66 -4.31 -23.26
C MET A 1 1.57 -5.58 -22.43
N ALA A 2 2.61 -5.91 -21.65
CA ALA A 2 2.62 -7.13 -20.85
C ALA A 2 1.74 -6.93 -19.61
N LYS A 3 0.90 -7.92 -19.31
CA LYS A 3 0.08 -7.95 -18.10
C LYS A 3 0.99 -7.88 -16.88
N ARG A 4 0.62 -7.08 -15.88
CA ARG A 4 1.37 -6.96 -14.62
C ARG A 4 1.60 -8.36 -14.01
N PRO A 5 2.84 -8.73 -13.68
CA PRO A 5 3.12 -10.00 -13.01
C PRO A 5 2.58 -9.97 -11.58
N ILE A 6 2.03 -11.11 -11.13
CA ILE A 6 1.52 -11.29 -9.77
C ILE A 6 2.43 -12.28 -9.06
N ASP A 7 2.98 -11.88 -7.91
CA ASP A 7 3.66 -12.80 -7.00
C ASP A 7 2.67 -13.84 -6.42
N PRO A 8 2.78 -15.12 -6.78
CA PRO A 8 1.86 -16.15 -6.32
C PRO A 8 1.97 -16.42 -4.82
N HIS A 9 3.09 -16.08 -4.18
CA HIS A 9 3.29 -16.26 -2.74
C HIS A 9 2.65 -15.14 -1.91
N ALA A 10 2.24 -14.04 -2.54
CA ALA A 10 1.67 -12.87 -1.87
C ALA A 10 0.14 -12.77 -1.96
N ILE A 11 -0.53 -13.62 -2.75
CA ILE A 11 -1.97 -13.49 -3.06
C ILE A 11 -2.90 -13.87 -1.90
N GLN A 12 -2.40 -14.56 -0.87
CA GLN A 12 -3.28 -15.09 0.18
C GLN A 12 -3.95 -13.98 0.99
N ILE A 13 -3.24 -12.90 1.26
CA ILE A 13 -3.75 -11.78 2.05
C ILE A 13 -4.91 -11.07 1.34
N PRO A 14 -4.76 -10.55 0.10
CA PRO A 14 -5.87 -9.90 -0.57
C PRO A 14 -7.03 -10.86 -0.83
N LYS A 15 -6.78 -12.16 -1.13
CA LYS A 15 -7.84 -13.16 -1.28
C LYS A 15 -8.63 -13.39 0.01
N ASN A 16 -7.95 -13.50 1.15
CA ASN A 16 -8.60 -13.68 2.45
C ASN A 16 -9.42 -12.44 2.85
N SER A 17 -9.08 -11.26 2.32
CA SER A 17 -9.84 -10.03 2.47
C SER A 17 -10.95 -9.85 1.42
N GLY A 18 -11.24 -10.86 0.60
CA GLY A 18 -12.30 -10.80 -0.41
C GLY A 18 -11.97 -9.94 -1.64
N LEU A 19 -10.72 -9.51 -1.80
CA LEU A 19 -10.34 -8.61 -2.90
C LEU A 19 -10.24 -9.38 -4.23
N LEU A 20 -10.78 -8.78 -5.29
CA LEU A 20 -10.60 -9.24 -6.66
C LEU A 20 -9.19 -8.88 -7.18
N PRO A 21 -8.65 -9.59 -8.20
CA PRO A 21 -7.30 -9.31 -8.74
C PRO A 21 -7.08 -7.86 -9.18
N CYS A 22 -8.12 -7.17 -9.67
CA CYS A 22 -8.07 -5.75 -10.01
C CYS A 22 -7.82 -4.82 -8.80
N LEU A 23 -7.88 -5.35 -7.57
CA LEU A 23 -7.54 -4.67 -6.32
C LEU A 23 -6.28 -5.26 -5.65
N PHE A 24 -5.49 -6.08 -6.34
CA PHE A 24 -4.20 -6.54 -5.82
C PHE A 24 -3.16 -5.43 -5.93
N ILE A 25 -3.26 -4.44 -5.04
CA ILE A 25 -2.43 -3.23 -5.05
C ILE A 25 -1.11 -3.50 -4.31
N PRO A 26 0.07 -3.38 -4.95
CA PRO A 26 1.35 -3.52 -4.24
C PRO A 26 1.56 -2.38 -3.23
N ILE A 27 1.99 -2.71 -2.01
CA ILE A 27 2.24 -1.73 -0.93
C ILE A 27 3.60 -1.87 -0.24
N ALA A 28 4.24 -3.03 -0.33
CA ALA A 28 5.59 -3.27 0.16
C ALA A 28 6.34 -4.23 -0.74
N ALA A 29 7.66 -4.10 -0.81
CA ALA A 29 8.54 -4.92 -1.63
C ALA A 29 9.82 -5.26 -0.86
N ARG A 30 10.41 -6.44 -1.11
CA ARG A 30 11.65 -6.85 -0.44
C ARG A 30 12.82 -5.96 -0.78
N ASP A 31 12.97 -5.66 -2.06
CA ASP A 31 14.10 -4.94 -2.62
C ASP A 31 13.68 -4.22 -3.92
N THR A 32 14.63 -3.54 -4.57
CA THR A 32 14.41 -2.85 -5.84
C THR A 32 14.05 -3.81 -6.98
N ASN A 33 14.59 -5.02 -6.98
CA ASN A 33 14.27 -6.02 -8.00
C ASN A 33 12.80 -6.47 -7.90
N ALA A 34 12.27 -6.62 -6.69
CA ALA A 34 10.86 -6.88 -6.46
C ALA A 34 9.97 -5.70 -6.89
N VAL A 35 10.43 -4.44 -6.68
CA VAL A 35 9.74 -3.26 -7.20
C VAL A 35 9.67 -3.29 -8.73
N GLU A 36 10.81 -3.47 -9.40
CA GLU A 36 10.87 -3.52 -10.88
C GLU A 36 10.03 -4.66 -11.47
N THR A 37 10.05 -5.81 -10.80
CA THR A 37 9.27 -6.98 -11.23
C THR A 37 7.78 -6.72 -11.08
N TYR A 38 7.29 -6.44 -9.86
CA TYR A 38 5.86 -6.53 -9.53
C TYR A 38 5.12 -5.19 -9.51
N VAL A 39 5.84 -4.07 -9.38
CA VAL A 39 5.24 -2.74 -9.28
C VAL A 39 5.35 -2.02 -10.62
N GLY A 40 6.57 -1.91 -11.17
CA GLY A 40 6.82 -1.19 -12.42
C GLY A 40 8.24 -0.64 -12.50
N ASN A 41 8.54 0.15 -13.52
CA ASN A 41 9.89 0.62 -13.80
C ASN A 41 10.32 1.71 -12.80
N ILE A 42 11.51 1.58 -12.23
CA ILE A 42 12.13 2.66 -11.45
C ILE A 42 12.63 3.73 -12.43
N VAL A 43 11.98 4.89 -12.45
CA VAL A 43 12.29 5.97 -13.41
C VAL A 43 13.17 7.06 -12.81
N ALA A 44 13.26 7.16 -11.48
CA ALA A 44 14.20 8.07 -10.83
C ALA A 44 14.54 7.63 -9.39
N ASP A 45 15.78 7.91 -8.98
CA ASP A 45 16.17 7.95 -7.59
C ASP A 45 15.94 9.36 -7.01
N LEU A 46 15.07 9.44 -6.01
CA LEU A 46 14.67 10.68 -5.33
C LEU A 46 15.54 10.97 -4.09
N GLY A 47 16.35 10.01 -3.64
CA GLY A 47 17.28 10.11 -2.52
C GLY A 47 18.69 10.54 -2.89
N GLY A 48 19.11 10.38 -4.15
CA GLY A 48 20.44 10.73 -4.64
C GLY A 48 21.30 9.49 -4.90
N THR A 49 22.57 9.49 -4.47
CA THR A 49 23.52 8.37 -4.68
C THR A 49 23.67 7.46 -3.46
N THR A 50 22.92 7.69 -2.38
CA THR A 50 23.02 6.87 -1.18
C THR A 50 22.38 5.49 -1.37
N PRO A 51 22.87 4.42 -0.74
CA PRO A 51 22.07 3.22 -0.58
C PRO A 51 20.83 3.53 0.28
N ASN A 52 19.73 2.80 0.08
CA ASN A 52 18.47 2.92 0.84
C ASN A 52 17.67 4.21 0.56
N ASN A 53 17.32 4.43 -0.70
CA ASN A 53 16.71 5.67 -1.18
C ASN A 53 15.19 5.63 -1.33
N ALA A 54 14.65 6.76 -1.76
CA ALA A 54 13.29 6.88 -2.29
C ALA A 54 13.33 6.77 -3.82
N LEU A 55 12.34 6.10 -4.38
CA LEU A 55 12.23 5.75 -5.79
C LEU A 55 10.95 6.36 -6.34
N LEU A 56 11.04 6.93 -7.54
CA LEU A 56 9.89 7.18 -8.38
C LEU A 56 9.70 5.97 -9.29
N VAL A 57 8.53 5.36 -9.21
CA VAL A 57 8.18 4.16 -9.96
C VAL A 57 7.05 4.49 -10.92
N GLU A 58 7.22 4.17 -12.20
CA GLU A 58 6.13 4.14 -13.16
C GLU A 58 5.51 2.74 -13.15
N SER A 59 4.31 2.62 -12.58
CA SER A 59 3.69 1.33 -12.35
C SER A 59 3.30 0.63 -13.65
N HIS A 60 3.31 -0.70 -13.62
CA HIS A 60 2.64 -1.50 -14.64
C HIS A 60 1.17 -1.11 -14.76
N ASP A 61 0.59 -1.31 -15.95
CA ASP A 61 -0.84 -1.12 -16.12
C ASP A 61 -1.59 -2.11 -15.21
N PRO A 62 -2.64 -1.66 -14.51
CA PRO A 62 -3.43 -2.54 -13.65
C PRO A 62 -4.20 -3.56 -14.48
N ASP A 63 -4.67 -4.62 -13.81
CA ASP A 63 -5.70 -5.46 -14.39
C ASP A 63 -6.98 -4.63 -14.64
N GLU A 64 -7.78 -5.04 -15.61
CA GLU A 64 -9.03 -4.36 -15.96
C GLU A 64 -9.92 -4.22 -14.71
N ALA A 65 -10.41 -3.00 -14.46
CA ALA A 65 -11.28 -2.72 -13.35
C ALA A 65 -12.62 -3.47 -13.53
N ASP A 66 -13.03 -4.24 -12.53
CA ASP A 66 -14.39 -4.78 -12.50
C ASP A 66 -15.35 -3.64 -12.16
N VAL A 67 -16.01 -3.09 -13.19
CA VAL A 67 -16.87 -1.90 -13.11
C VAL A 67 -18.08 -2.08 -12.16
N ARG A 68 -18.36 -3.30 -11.71
CA ARG A 68 -19.41 -3.58 -10.72
C ARG A 68 -19.00 -3.20 -9.31
N LEU A 69 -17.70 -3.07 -9.03
CA LEU A 69 -17.20 -2.69 -7.70
C LEU A 69 -17.47 -1.21 -7.43
N PRO A 70 -18.19 -0.86 -6.35
CA PRO A 70 -18.51 0.54 -6.04
C PRO A 70 -17.29 1.43 -5.80
N ILE A 71 -16.15 0.85 -5.40
CA ILE A 71 -14.89 1.58 -5.16
C ILE A 71 -14.49 2.47 -6.34
N TRP A 72 -14.79 2.07 -7.58
CA TRP A 72 -14.43 2.85 -8.78
C TRP A 72 -15.25 4.12 -8.98
N GLY A 73 -16.38 4.26 -8.26
CA GLY A 73 -17.16 5.49 -8.22
C GLY A 73 -16.54 6.59 -7.36
N LEU A 74 -15.53 6.25 -6.54
CA LEU A 74 -14.86 7.21 -5.66
C LEU A 74 -13.75 7.95 -6.40
N PRO A 75 -13.72 9.30 -6.40
CA PRO A 75 -12.61 10.07 -6.96
C PRO A 75 -11.25 9.67 -6.39
N GLU A 76 -11.22 9.30 -5.10
CA GLU A 76 -10.02 8.89 -4.37
C GLU A 76 -9.44 7.56 -4.88
N ALA A 77 -10.25 6.69 -5.51
CA ALA A 77 -9.79 5.40 -6.02
C ALA A 77 -8.71 5.53 -7.12
N ALA A 78 -8.58 6.72 -7.73
CA ALA A 78 -7.49 7.04 -8.64
C ALA A 78 -6.10 6.77 -8.01
N ILE A 79 -5.96 6.90 -6.69
CA ILE A 79 -4.70 6.63 -6.00
C ILE A 79 -4.29 5.16 -6.07
N LEU A 80 -5.23 4.21 -6.12
CA LEU A 80 -4.94 2.77 -6.03
C LEU A 80 -4.00 2.33 -7.16
N HIS A 81 -4.33 2.77 -8.38
CA HIS A 81 -3.62 2.46 -9.62
C HIS A 81 -2.93 3.67 -10.25
N TYR A 82 -2.63 4.69 -9.45
CA TYR A 82 -1.97 5.88 -9.96
C TYR A 82 -0.61 5.51 -10.58
N ARG A 83 -0.40 5.95 -11.84
CA ARG A 83 0.70 5.51 -12.70
C ARG A 83 2.08 5.85 -12.14
N ARG A 84 2.24 6.99 -11.46
CA ARG A 84 3.52 7.39 -10.87
C ARG A 84 3.44 7.26 -9.35
N GLN A 85 4.28 6.43 -8.76
CA GLN A 85 4.23 6.10 -7.35
C GLN A 85 5.57 6.40 -6.68
N VAL A 86 5.53 6.81 -5.41
CA VAL A 86 6.75 6.96 -4.61
C VAL A 86 6.87 5.79 -3.65
N TRP A 87 8.02 5.13 -3.74
CA TRP A 87 8.39 4.00 -2.90
C TRP A 87 9.64 4.36 -2.12
N VAL A 88 9.66 4.11 -0.81
CA VAL A 88 10.77 4.53 0.05
C VAL A 88 11.33 3.35 0.79
N HIS A 89 12.66 3.32 0.93
CA HIS A 89 13.27 2.34 1.82
C HIS A 89 12.72 2.50 3.25
N VAL A 90 12.54 1.41 3.98
CA VAL A 90 11.90 1.35 5.31
C VAL A 90 12.61 2.20 6.38
N ASP A 91 13.89 2.52 6.14
CA ASP A 91 14.73 3.39 6.98
C ASP A 91 14.87 4.83 6.43
N TYR A 92 14.32 5.12 5.25
CA TYR A 92 14.41 6.44 4.63
C TYR A 92 13.56 7.45 5.39
N ARG A 93 14.19 8.53 5.88
CA ARG A 93 13.52 9.53 6.74
C ARG A 93 13.03 10.77 5.99
N SER A 94 13.58 11.04 4.80
CA SER A 94 13.30 12.28 4.05
C SER A 94 12.17 12.11 3.03
N TYR A 95 11.23 11.19 3.26
CA TYR A 95 10.19 10.83 2.28
C TYR A 95 9.28 12.00 1.88
N ARG A 96 9.05 12.99 2.77
CA ARG A 96 8.33 14.22 2.40
C ARG A 96 9.05 15.03 1.32
N ARG A 97 10.37 15.13 1.42
CA ARG A 97 11.19 15.82 0.42
C ARG A 97 11.21 15.03 -0.89
N ALA A 98 11.34 13.70 -0.82
CA ALA A 98 11.29 12.86 -2.00
C ALA A 98 9.97 12.99 -2.75
N TYR A 99 8.84 12.97 -2.04
CA TYR A 99 7.51 13.13 -2.64
C TYR A 99 7.35 14.50 -3.31
N ALA A 100 7.77 15.59 -2.65
CA ALA A 100 7.72 16.93 -3.24
C ALA A 100 8.62 17.06 -4.49
N ARG A 101 9.72 16.30 -4.58
CA ARG A 101 10.56 16.24 -5.79
C ARG A 101 9.89 15.45 -6.91
N ALA A 102 9.16 14.39 -6.59
CA ALA A 102 8.44 13.57 -7.56
C ALA A 102 7.21 14.28 -8.14
N PHE A 103 6.53 15.08 -7.32
CA PHE A 103 5.29 15.79 -7.67
C PHE A 103 5.36 17.27 -7.22
N PRO A 104 6.18 18.10 -7.87
CA PRO A 104 6.36 19.51 -7.50
C PRO A 104 5.06 20.33 -7.58
N GLU A 105 4.11 19.91 -8.41
CA GLU A 105 2.79 20.50 -8.58
C GLU A 105 1.81 20.15 -7.45
N PHE A 106 2.11 19.14 -6.63
CA PHE A 106 1.19 18.63 -5.62
C PHE A 106 1.34 19.36 -4.29
N ASN A 107 0.27 20.02 -3.83
CA ASN A 107 0.29 20.78 -2.59
C ASN A 107 0.15 19.87 -1.35
N LEU A 108 1.25 19.70 -0.62
CA LEU A 108 1.30 18.91 0.62
C LEU A 108 0.95 19.68 1.91
N ALA A 109 0.56 20.97 1.84
CA ALA A 109 0.45 21.83 3.03
C ALA A 109 -0.46 21.28 4.14
N HIS A 110 -1.56 20.64 3.76
CA HIS A 110 -2.56 20.10 4.71
C HIS A 110 -2.56 18.58 4.80
N LEU A 111 -1.58 17.92 4.16
CA LEU A 111 -1.50 16.46 4.05
C LEU A 111 -0.29 15.93 4.82
N VAL A 112 -0.48 14.75 5.40
CA VAL A 112 0.55 13.91 6.00
C VAL A 112 0.95 12.89 4.95
N LEU A 113 2.26 12.67 4.79
CA LEU A 113 2.73 11.53 4.01
C LEU A 113 2.94 10.38 4.95
N ASP A 114 2.37 9.24 4.60
CA ASP A 114 2.46 8.05 5.41
C ASP A 114 2.78 6.82 4.58
N HIS A 115 3.39 5.82 5.21
CA HIS A 115 3.60 4.51 4.63
C HIS A 115 2.25 3.79 4.61
N VAL A 116 1.88 3.16 3.51
CA VAL A 116 0.65 2.36 3.47
C VAL A 116 0.76 1.24 4.51
N MET A 117 1.79 0.40 4.37
CA MET A 117 2.14 -0.61 5.36
C MET A 117 2.94 -0.02 6.53
N ASN A 118 2.62 -0.45 7.76
CA ASN A 118 3.38 -0.05 8.94
C ASN A 118 4.88 -0.45 8.84
N ARG A 119 5.78 0.53 9.04
CA ARG A 119 7.23 0.34 8.91
C ARG A 119 7.85 -0.68 9.87
N ARG A 120 7.27 -0.88 11.06
CA ARG A 120 7.80 -1.86 12.06
C ARG A 120 7.40 -3.27 11.62
N VAL A 121 6.16 -3.45 11.16
CA VAL A 121 5.70 -4.71 10.58
C VAL A 121 6.48 -5.03 9.30
N ALA A 122 6.74 -4.05 8.45
CA ALA A 122 7.55 -4.23 7.24
C ALA A 122 8.94 -4.81 7.55
N ARG A 123 9.62 -4.28 8.59
CA ARG A 123 10.91 -4.83 9.06
C ARG A 123 10.77 -6.28 9.55
N LEU A 124 9.74 -6.60 10.32
CA LEU A 124 9.47 -7.97 10.78
C LEU A 124 9.21 -8.95 9.64
N LYS A 125 8.69 -8.46 8.50
CA LYS A 125 8.42 -9.23 7.29
C LYS A 125 9.55 -9.15 6.24
N ALA A 126 10.67 -8.51 6.58
CA ALA A 126 11.82 -8.30 5.70
C ALA A 126 11.49 -7.56 4.39
N PHE A 127 10.52 -6.64 4.42
CA PHE A 127 10.26 -5.73 3.30
C PHE A 127 11.11 -4.47 3.42
N GLY A 128 11.97 -4.24 2.43
CA GLY A 128 12.89 -3.10 2.39
C GLY A 128 12.25 -1.83 1.84
N TYR A 129 11.25 -1.91 0.97
CA TYR A 129 10.61 -0.75 0.33
C TYR A 129 9.11 -0.72 0.60
N LEU A 130 8.59 0.49 0.83
CA LEU A 130 7.19 0.74 1.16
C LEU A 130 6.62 1.83 0.25
N ARG A 131 5.39 1.62 -0.22
CA ARG A 131 4.62 2.66 -0.90
C ARG A 131 4.20 3.73 0.10
N ILE A 132 4.35 5.00 -0.29
CA ILE A 132 3.84 6.14 0.48
C ILE A 132 2.69 6.83 -0.25
N VAL A 133 1.77 7.39 0.51
CA VAL A 133 0.62 8.13 -0.01
C VAL A 133 0.39 9.41 0.82
N PRO A 134 -0.07 10.50 0.19
CA PRO A 134 -0.52 11.67 0.92
C PRO A 134 -1.94 11.44 1.44
N ILE A 135 -2.12 11.59 2.75
CA ILE A 135 -3.42 11.42 3.43
C ILE A 135 -3.72 12.63 4.31
N SER A 136 -4.99 12.83 4.60
CA SER A 136 -5.45 13.84 5.55
C SER A 136 -4.98 13.51 6.97
N ARG A 137 -4.84 14.54 7.81
CA ARG A 137 -4.49 14.34 9.23
C ARG A 137 -5.52 13.47 9.96
N GLY A 138 -6.80 13.64 9.64
CA GLY A 138 -7.90 12.86 10.20
C GLY A 138 -7.78 11.37 9.87
N ALA A 139 -7.56 11.04 8.60
CA ALA A 139 -7.32 9.66 8.19
C ALA A 139 -6.08 9.07 8.87
N ASN A 140 -4.98 9.81 8.97
CA ASN A 140 -3.77 9.35 9.65
C ASN A 140 -4.00 9.00 11.14
N SER A 141 -4.77 9.82 11.86
CA SER A 141 -5.09 9.54 13.27
C SER A 141 -5.97 8.31 13.48
N SER A 142 -6.92 8.05 12.58
CA SER A 142 -7.84 6.91 12.68
C SER A 142 -7.16 5.56 12.47
N HIS A 143 -6.04 5.53 11.73
CA HIS A 143 -5.34 4.30 11.35
C HIS A 143 -4.05 4.03 12.16
N GLY A 144 -3.60 4.95 13.01
CA GLY A 144 -2.19 4.99 13.46
C GLY A 144 -1.83 4.38 14.81
N ALA A 145 -2.72 4.31 15.82
CA ALA A 145 -2.27 3.97 17.18
C ALA A 145 -2.58 2.52 17.61
N LEU A 146 -3.80 2.03 17.38
CA LEU A 146 -4.25 0.75 17.93
C LEU A 146 -3.95 -0.45 17.02
N SER A 147 -4.12 -0.30 15.69
CA SER A 147 -3.84 -1.38 14.74
C SER A 147 -2.33 -1.61 14.57
N GLU A 148 -1.53 -0.54 14.62
CA GLU A 148 -0.08 -0.62 14.44
C GLU A 148 0.62 -1.39 15.56
N ASP A 149 0.30 -1.10 16.81
CA ASP A 149 0.90 -1.79 17.95
C ASP A 149 0.42 -3.24 18.07
N TRP A 150 -0.82 -3.53 17.71
CA TRP A 150 -1.32 -4.90 17.63
C TRP A 150 -0.60 -5.69 16.53
N GLY A 151 -0.48 -5.13 15.32
CA GLY A 151 0.21 -5.77 14.21
C GLY A 151 1.67 -6.07 14.53
N VAL A 152 2.38 -5.12 15.16
CA VAL A 152 3.76 -5.36 15.62
C VAL A 152 3.82 -6.46 16.67
N LYS A 153 2.96 -6.44 17.69
CA LYS A 153 2.91 -7.50 18.71
C LYS A 153 2.65 -8.87 18.09
N TYR A 154 1.68 -8.96 17.19
CA TYR A 154 1.32 -10.20 16.50
C TYR A 154 2.48 -10.76 15.68
N HIS A 155 3.09 -9.92 14.83
CA HIS A 155 4.22 -10.33 14.00
C HIS A 155 5.52 -10.54 14.76
N SER A 156 5.60 -10.12 16.02
CA SER A 156 6.73 -10.40 16.92
C SER A 156 6.58 -11.71 17.70
N THR A 157 5.45 -12.43 17.57
CA THR A 157 5.30 -13.75 18.20
C THR A 157 6.24 -14.77 17.54
N PRO A 158 6.79 -15.77 18.27
CA PRO A 158 7.74 -16.73 17.71
C PRO A 158 7.21 -17.45 16.46
N ARG A 159 5.93 -17.83 16.48
CA ARG A 159 5.25 -18.44 15.33
C ARG A 159 5.25 -17.53 14.11
N MET A 160 4.87 -16.26 14.27
CA MET A 160 4.81 -15.32 13.16
C MET A 160 6.19 -14.92 12.65
N MET A 161 7.19 -14.82 13.52
CA MET A 161 8.57 -14.60 13.11
C MET A 161 9.06 -15.74 12.21
N GLU A 162 8.75 -16.99 12.54
CA GLU A 162 9.12 -18.14 11.70
C GLU A 162 8.39 -18.14 10.35
N ILE A 163 7.09 -17.82 10.36
CA ILE A 163 6.30 -17.65 9.12
C ILE A 163 6.90 -16.53 8.26
N ASN A 164 7.22 -15.38 8.86
CA ASN A 164 7.79 -14.24 8.14
C ASN A 164 9.18 -14.60 7.57
N ARG A 165 10.01 -15.31 8.34
CA ARG A 165 11.37 -15.73 7.94
C ARG A 165 11.36 -16.70 6.76
N THR A 166 10.39 -17.62 6.73
CA THR A 166 10.26 -18.65 5.70
C THR A 166 9.41 -18.20 4.50
N SER A 167 8.72 -17.06 4.60
CA SER A 167 7.93 -16.51 3.51
C SER A 167 8.79 -16.28 2.27
N GLN A 168 8.26 -16.68 1.10
CA GLN A 168 8.85 -16.43 -0.21
C GLN A 168 8.25 -15.21 -0.93
N ALA A 169 7.24 -14.57 -0.33
CA ALA A 169 6.59 -13.40 -0.93
C ALA A 169 7.59 -12.25 -1.10
N ALA A 170 7.80 -11.81 -2.34
CA ALA A 170 8.66 -10.70 -2.73
C ALA A 170 7.95 -9.34 -2.57
N ILE A 171 6.61 -9.35 -2.63
CA ILE A 171 5.74 -8.18 -2.46
C ILE A 171 4.69 -8.45 -1.35
N GLN A 172 4.13 -7.40 -0.78
CA GLN A 172 2.87 -7.41 -0.05
C GLN A 172 1.83 -6.65 -0.88
N TYR A 173 0.67 -7.27 -1.10
CA TYR A 173 -0.51 -6.57 -1.60
C TYR A 173 -1.32 -5.98 -0.45
N ALA A 174 -2.02 -4.89 -0.72
CA ALA A 174 -2.96 -4.27 0.20
C ALA A 174 -4.00 -5.27 0.69
N ASP A 175 -4.29 -5.23 1.98
CA ASP A 175 -5.56 -5.71 2.50
C ASP A 175 -6.62 -4.59 2.48
N LEU A 176 -7.81 -4.87 3.03
CA LEU A 176 -8.88 -3.90 3.08
C LEU A 176 -8.53 -2.65 3.89
N SER A 177 -7.82 -2.79 5.02
CA SER A 177 -7.41 -1.65 5.84
C SER A 177 -6.39 -0.76 5.10
N ASP A 178 -5.49 -1.37 4.33
CA ASP A 178 -4.56 -0.63 3.49
C ASP A 178 -5.31 0.18 2.41
N ILE A 179 -6.33 -0.41 1.79
CA ILE A 179 -7.17 0.28 0.79
C ILE A 179 -7.91 1.47 1.42
N VAL A 180 -8.55 1.31 2.58
CA VAL A 180 -9.24 2.41 3.28
C VAL A 180 -8.30 3.58 3.56
N LYS A 181 -7.09 3.26 4.03
CA LYS A 181 -6.05 4.25 4.27
C LYS A 181 -5.68 4.99 2.98
N MET A 182 -5.49 4.25 1.89
CA MET A 182 -5.16 4.82 0.58
C MET A 182 -6.28 5.74 0.05
N LEU A 183 -7.55 5.36 0.24
CA LEU A 183 -8.72 6.17 -0.13
C LEU A 183 -8.91 7.42 0.74
N ASN A 184 -8.06 7.64 1.75
CA ASN A 184 -8.12 8.81 2.63
C ASN A 184 -9.47 8.98 3.35
N MET A 185 -10.18 7.87 3.60
CA MET A 185 -11.45 7.90 4.31
C MET A 185 -11.22 8.28 5.78
N GLN A 186 -11.95 9.29 6.27
CA GLN A 186 -11.83 9.78 7.65
C GLN A 186 -12.67 8.93 8.60
N GLY A 187 -12.07 8.49 9.71
CA GLY A 187 -12.77 7.69 10.71
C GLY A 187 -13.68 8.53 11.60
N GLY A 188 -14.94 8.74 11.19
CA GLY A 188 -15.98 9.40 11.98
C GLY A 188 -16.91 8.47 12.77
N GLY A 189 -16.52 7.20 12.96
CA GLY A 189 -17.34 6.12 13.55
C GLY A 189 -16.47 5.01 14.15
N SER A 190 -17.08 3.92 14.66
CA SER A 190 -16.30 2.81 15.22
C SER A 190 -15.44 2.13 14.13
N LEU A 191 -14.32 1.50 14.51
CA LEU A 191 -13.44 0.79 13.55
C LEU A 191 -14.22 -0.20 12.66
N MET A 192 -15.29 -0.81 13.20
CA MET A 192 -16.14 -1.75 12.48
C MET A 192 -17.00 -1.09 11.40
N ASP A 193 -17.45 0.15 11.60
CA ASP A 193 -18.29 0.85 10.63
C ASP A 193 -17.50 1.14 9.34
N HIS A 194 -16.23 1.50 9.48
CA HIS A 194 -15.33 1.75 8.33
C HIS A 194 -14.94 0.47 7.62
N VAL A 195 -14.72 -0.62 8.36
CA VAL A 195 -14.43 -1.92 7.76
C VAL A 195 -15.64 -2.41 6.96
N ASN A 196 -16.86 -2.23 7.48
CA ASN A 196 -18.09 -2.59 6.77
C ASN A 196 -18.32 -1.69 5.54
N GLU A 197 -18.10 -0.38 5.66
CA GLU A 197 -18.19 0.55 4.54
C GLU A 197 -17.15 0.17 3.46
N ALA A 198 -15.91 -0.08 3.85
CA ALA A 198 -14.87 -0.51 2.94
C ALA A 198 -15.17 -1.86 2.28
N GLN A 199 -15.70 -2.81 3.04
CA GLN A 199 -16.10 -4.12 2.52
C GLN A 199 -17.18 -3.94 1.44
N SER A 200 -18.16 -3.06 1.68
CA SER A 200 -19.20 -2.74 0.69
C SER A 200 -18.67 -2.12 -0.61
N LEU A 201 -17.51 -1.46 -0.56
CA LEU A 201 -16.86 -0.88 -1.75
C LEU A 201 -16.17 -1.93 -2.62
N VAL A 202 -15.78 -3.07 -2.02
CA VAL A 202 -15.03 -4.14 -2.69
C VAL A 202 -15.85 -5.43 -2.89
N ASP A 203 -17.06 -5.47 -2.35
CA ASP A 203 -18.03 -6.54 -2.60
C ASP A 203 -18.71 -6.33 -3.95
N LEU A 204 -18.94 -7.45 -4.64
CA LEU A 204 -19.82 -7.44 -5.81
C LEU A 204 -21.26 -7.17 -5.35
N PRO A 205 -22.05 -6.41 -6.12
CA PRO A 205 -23.47 -6.27 -5.86
C PRO A 205 -24.11 -7.65 -5.72
N GLN A 206 -24.93 -7.85 -4.69
CA GLN A 206 -25.77 -9.05 -4.63
C GLN A 206 -26.78 -8.96 -5.76
N ASP A 207 -26.83 -9.99 -6.61
CA ASP A 207 -27.87 -10.09 -7.63
C ASP A 207 -29.22 -10.21 -6.91
N ASN A 208 -30.08 -9.19 -7.03
CA ASN A 208 -31.47 -9.22 -6.59
C ASN A 208 -32.35 -9.93 -7.64
#